data_AF-A0AAW7ZM92-F1
#
_entry.id   AF-A0AAW7ZM92-F1
#
_cell.length_a   1.000
_cell.length_b   1.000
_cell.length_c   1.000
_cell.angle_alpha   90.00
_cell.angle_beta   90.00
_cell.angle_gamma   90.00
#
_symmetry.space_group_name_H-M   'P 1'
#
loop_
_entity.id
_entity.type
_entity.pdbx_description
1 polymer ?
#
loop_
_entity_poly.entity_id
_entity_poly.type
_entity_poly.pdbx_seq_one_letter_code
_entity_poly.pdbx_strand_id
1 'polypeptide(L)'
;MLAIKKQQKISLKILFLSVVYLVVCCFIFFSIASVVIDLIFDGKVNLTREVIIDIIVVSVITGTAGGLGSWIFAKIDERKARKSSRSDTE
;
A
#
# COMPACT_ATOMS: atom_id res chain seq x y z
N MET A 1 -15.05 19.94 -19.40
CA MET A 1 -13.77 19.24 -19.13
C MET A 1 -12.79 20.24 -18.54
N LEU A 2 -12.69 20.32 -17.21
CA LEU A 2 -11.66 21.12 -16.54
C LEU A 2 -10.58 20.17 -16.06
N ALA A 3 -9.56 19.94 -16.91
CA ALA A 3 -8.36 19.25 -16.50
C ALA A 3 -7.57 20.19 -15.58
N ILE A 4 -7.92 20.20 -14.29
CA ILE A 4 -7.06 20.76 -13.24
C ILE A 4 -5.80 19.90 -13.26
N LYS A 5 -4.80 20.33 -14.03
CA LYS A 5 -3.46 19.73 -14.05
C LYS A 5 -2.78 20.10 -12.74
N LYS A 6 -3.22 19.46 -11.66
CA LYS A 6 -2.57 19.53 -10.36
C LYS A 6 -1.22 18.87 -10.58
N GLN A 7 -0.18 19.68 -10.74
CA GLN A 7 1.21 19.26 -10.64
C GLN A 7 1.42 18.79 -9.19
N GLN A 8 0.87 17.63 -8.83
CA GLN A 8 1.08 16.98 -7.56
C GLN A 8 2.56 16.61 -7.56
N LYS A 9 3.39 17.50 -6.99
CA LYS A 9 4.73 17.13 -6.57
C LYS A 9 4.55 15.91 -5.68
N ILE A 10 4.88 14.74 -6.20
CA ILE A 10 4.85 13.50 -5.45
C ILE A 10 5.84 13.68 -4.31
N SER A 11 5.29 13.99 -3.14
CA SER A 11 6.06 14.31 -1.94
C SER A 11 6.28 13.02 -1.16
N LEU A 12 7.52 12.81 -0.70
CA LEU A 12 7.90 11.69 0.17
C LEU A 12 6.94 11.47 1.34
N LYS A 13 6.37 12.56 1.85
CA LYS A 13 5.41 12.55 2.94
C LYS A 13 4.10 11.85 2.60
N ILE A 14 3.55 12.06 1.39
CA ILE A 14 2.27 11.45 0.97
C ILE A 14 2.41 9.95 0.76
N LEU A 15 3.56 9.53 0.22
CA LEU A 15 3.81 8.12 -0.03
C LEU A 15 4.19 7.37 1.25
N PHE A 16 4.94 8.00 2.17
CA PHE A 16 5.13 7.43 3.50
C PHE A 16 3.81 7.27 4.24
N LEU A 17 2.91 8.27 4.17
CA LEU A 17 1.58 8.18 4.75
C LEU A 17 0.75 7.06 4.11
N SER A 18 0.83 6.88 2.78
CA SER A 18 0.17 5.79 2.06
C SER A 18 0.74 4.42 2.45
N VAL A 19 2.06 4.29 2.61
CA VAL A 19 2.70 3.03 3.06
C VAL A 19 2.21 2.68 4.45
N VAL A 20 2.27 3.63 5.40
CA VAL A 20 1.80 3.41 6.78
C VAL A 20 0.32 3.04 6.80
N TYR A 21 -0.51 3.73 6.01
CA TYR A 21 -1.93 3.40 5.90
C TYR A 21 -2.17 1.98 5.38
N LEU A 22 -1.47 1.58 4.30
CA LEU A 22 -1.58 0.23 3.76
C LEU A 22 -1.08 -0.84 4.73
N VAL A 23 0.02 -0.60 5.44
CA VAL A 23 0.53 -1.51 6.48
C VAL A 23 -0.52 -1.72 7.57
N VAL A 24 -1.13 -0.64 8.07
CA VAL A 24 -2.18 -0.73 9.10
C VAL A 24 -3.43 -1.46 8.58
N CYS A 25 -3.89 -1.16 7.36
CA CYS A 25 -5.00 -1.86 6.74
C CYS A 25 -4.71 -3.36 6.56
N CYS A 26 -3.54 -3.72 6.04
CA CYS A 26 -3.12 -5.12 5.88
C CYS A 26 -3.05 -5.83 7.22
N PHE A 27 -2.52 -5.18 8.26
CA PHE A 27 -2.43 -5.75 9.60
C PHE A 27 -3.81 -6.09 10.17
N ILE A 28 -4.78 -5.17 10.06
CA ILE A 28 -6.16 -5.43 10.51
C ILE A 28 -6.78 -6.57 9.70
N PHE A 29 -6.62 -6.56 8.38
CA PHE A 29 -7.17 -7.59 7.50
C PHE A 29 -6.62 -8.99 7.81
N PHE A 30 -5.30 -9.12 7.92
CA PHE A 30 -4.67 -10.39 8.26
C PHE A 30 -4.99 -10.87 9.67
N SER A 31 -5.14 -9.94 10.62
CA SER A 31 -5.58 -10.29 11.98
C SER A 31 -6.99 -10.88 11.99
N ILE A 32 -7.95 -10.25 11.28
CA ILE A 32 -9.31 -10.79 11.14
C ILE A 32 -9.28 -12.14 10.42
N ALA A 33 -8.54 -12.23 9.31
CA ALA A 33 -8.42 -13.47 8.53
C ALA A 33 -7.86 -14.61 9.39
N SER A 34 -6.83 -14.35 10.20
CA SER A 34 -6.27 -15.35 11.12
C SER A 34 -7.27 -15.83 12.15
N VAL A 35 -8.04 -14.92 12.76
CA VAL A 35 -9.10 -15.30 13.72
C VAL A 35 -10.16 -16.16 13.05
N VAL A 36 -10.54 -15.83 11.81
CA VAL A 36 -11.51 -16.62 11.04
C VAL A 36 -10.97 -18.01 10.69
N ILE A 37 -9.70 -18.11 10.29
CA ILE A 37 -9.04 -19.38 9.98
C ILE A 37 -8.98 -20.26 11.25
N ASP A 38 -8.51 -19.72 12.37
CA ASP A 38 -8.45 -20.46 13.64
C ASP A 38 -9.84 -20.93 14.09
N LEU A 39 -10.86 -20.10 13.91
CA LEU A 39 -12.24 -20.44 14.25
C LEU A 39 -12.80 -21.57 13.36
N ILE A 40 -12.46 -21.57 12.06
CA ILE A 40 -12.94 -22.57 11.09
C ILE A 40 -12.23 -23.92 11.28
N PHE A 41 -10.91 -23.90 11.48
CA PHE A 41 -10.10 -25.11 11.50
C PHE A 41 -10.02 -25.77 12.89
N ASP A 42 -9.87 -24.99 13.95
CA ASP A 42 -9.67 -25.52 15.31
C ASP A 42 -10.94 -25.41 16.18
N GLY A 43 -11.94 -24.62 15.76
CA GLY A 43 -13.11 -24.29 16.60
C GLY A 43 -12.74 -23.51 17.87
N LYS A 44 -11.46 -23.12 18.00
CA LYS A 44 -10.86 -22.42 19.12
C LYS A 44 -9.83 -21.43 18.59
N VAL A 45 -9.81 -20.24 19.18
CA VAL A 45 -8.81 -19.21 18.88
C VAL A 45 -7.47 -19.55 19.53
N ASN A 46 -6.70 -20.43 18.88
CA ASN A 46 -5.31 -20.72 19.25
C ASN A 46 -4.36 -19.76 18.51
N LEU A 47 -4.37 -18.49 18.92
CA LEU A 47 -3.43 -17.47 18.45
C LEU A 47 -2.00 -17.81 18.91
N THR A 48 -1.33 -18.66 18.15
CA THR A 48 0.05 -19.07 18.43
C THR A 48 1.00 -17.92 18.12
N ARG A 49 2.06 -17.79 18.92
CA ARG A 49 3.06 -16.71 18.78
C ARG A 49 3.68 -16.66 17.38
N GLU A 50 3.83 -17.82 16.74
CA GLU A 50 4.33 -17.96 15.37
C GLU A 50 3.41 -17.29 14.34
N VAL A 51 2.10 -17.54 14.43
CA VAL A 51 1.08 -16.96 13.53
C VAL A 51 1.05 -15.43 13.67
N ILE A 52 1.16 -14.91 14.89
CA ILE A 52 1.24 -13.46 15.13
C ILE A 52 2.48 -12.86 14.46
N ILE A 53 3.64 -13.53 14.57
CA ILE A 53 4.88 -13.06 13.95
C ILE A 53 4.75 -13.07 12.43
N ASP A 54 4.21 -14.13 11.84
CA ASP A 54 3.99 -14.24 10.39
C ASP A 54 3.05 -13.14 9.88
N ILE A 55 1.96 -12.86 10.59
CA ILE A 55 1.04 -11.77 10.25
C ILE A 55 1.75 -10.42 10.25
N ILE A 56 2.60 -10.16 11.25
CA ILE A 56 3.37 -8.91 11.31
C ILE A 56 4.33 -8.82 10.12
N VAL A 57 5.11 -9.88 9.88
CA VAL A 57 6.11 -9.91 8.82
C VAL A 57 5.45 -9.74 7.45
N VAL A 58 4.38 -10.49 7.16
CA VAL A 58 3.68 -10.41 5.86
C VAL A 58 3.02 -9.05 5.67
N SER A 59 2.46 -8.44 6.72
CA SER A 59 1.87 -7.10 6.66
C SER A 59 2.91 -6.05 6.31
N VAL A 60 4.10 -6.13 6.92
CA VAL A 60 5.22 -5.20 6.64
C VAL A 60 5.72 -5.39 5.20
N ILE A 61 5.91 -6.63 4.74
CA ILE A 61 6.36 -6.91 3.37
C ILE A 61 5.34 -6.38 2.36
N THR A 62 4.06 -6.70 2.56
CA THR A 62 3.00 -6.36 1.60
C THR A 62 2.74 -4.86 1.60
N GLY A 63 2.74 -4.21 2.76
CA GLY A 63 2.59 -2.76 2.87
C GLY A 63 3.79 -1.99 2.28
N THR A 64 5.02 -2.49 2.50
CA THR A 64 6.23 -1.88 1.92
C THR A 64 6.27 -2.07 0.41
N ALA A 65 6.02 -3.29 -0.08
CA ALA A 65 6.01 -3.62 -1.51
C ALA A 65 4.89 -2.87 -2.25
N GLY A 66 3.68 -2.82 -1.69
CA GLY A 66 2.56 -2.08 -2.24
C GLY A 66 2.80 -0.56 -2.26
N GLY A 67 3.38 -0.02 -1.17
CA GLY A 67 3.74 1.38 -1.07
C GLY A 67 4.87 1.80 -2.02
N LEU A 68 5.94 1.01 -2.13
CA LEU A 68 7.03 1.24 -3.09
C LEU A 68 6.55 1.07 -4.55
N GLY A 69 5.73 0.06 -4.83
CA GLY A 69 5.16 -0.15 -6.16
C GLY A 69 4.34 1.06 -6.59
N SER A 70 3.43 1.51 -5.73
CA SER A 70 2.62 2.72 -5.96
C SER A 70 3.50 3.97 -6.16
N TRP A 71 4.57 4.12 -5.37
CA TRP A 71 5.56 5.19 -5.54
C TRP A 71 6.17 5.17 -6.95
N ILE A 72 6.69 4.02 -7.38
CA ILE A 72 7.39 3.88 -8.66
C ILE A 72 6.45 4.22 -9.81
N PHE A 73 5.22 3.70 -9.79
CA PHE A 73 4.21 4.03 -10.78
C PHE A 73 3.87 5.52 -10.79
N ALA A 74 3.72 6.14 -9.62
CA ALA A 74 3.47 7.58 -9.52
C ALA A 74 4.63 8.40 -10.13
N LYS A 75 5.88 8.01 -9.88
CA LYS A 75 7.07 8.68 -10.49
C LYS A 75 7.14 8.52 -12.00
N ILE A 76 6.75 7.36 -12.52
CA ILE A 76 6.69 7.11 -13.97
C ILE A 76 5.61 7.99 -14.61
N ASP A 77 4.44 8.08 -13.97
CA ASP A 77 3.33 8.92 -14.43
C ASP A 77 3.70 10.41 -14.42
N GLU A 78 4.36 10.89 -13.35
CA GLU A 78 4.90 12.26 -13.27
C GLU A 78 5.89 12.55 -14.42
N ARG A 79 6.76 11.59 -14.76
CA ARG A 79 7.69 11.75 -15.90
C ARG A 79 6.97 11.75 -17.25
N LYS A 80 5.98 10.88 -17.46
CA LYS A 80 5.17 10.86 -18.69
C LYS A 80 4.39 12.16 -18.85
N ALA A 81 3.74 12.65 -17.79
CA ALA A 81 2.98 13.90 -17.80
C ALA A 81 3.87 15.13 -18.10
N ARG A 82 5.13 15.15 -17.62
CA ARG A 82 6.11 16.19 -17.98
C ARG A 82 6.51 16.13 -19.46
N LYS A 83 6.77 14.94 -20.00
CA LYS A 83 7.11 14.79 -21.44
C LYS A 83 5.95 15.21 -22.35
N SER A 84 4.72 14.81 -22.04
CA SER A 84 3.52 15.24 -22.80
C SER A 84 3.27 16.74 -22.69
N SER A 85 3.47 17.35 -21.51
CA SER A 85 3.31 18.81 -21.39
C SER A 85 4.26 19.62 -22.27
N ARG A 86 5.39 19.02 -22.67
CA ARG A 86 6.42 19.67 -23.50
C ARG A 86 6.12 19.54 -24.99
N SER A 87 5.38 18.51 -25.42
CA SER A 87 4.97 18.36 -26.83
C SER A 87 3.76 19.22 -27.20
N ASP A 88 2.99 19.69 -26.21
CA ASP A 88 1.81 20.55 -26.44
C ASP A 88 2.17 22.06 -26.50
N THR A 89 3.46 22.40 -26.54
CA THR A 89 3.97 23.80 -26.67
C THR A 89 4.77 24.02 -27.96
N GLU A 90 4.72 23.07 -28.90
CA GLU A 90 5.17 23.28 -30.29
C GLU A 90 3.99 23.60 -31.20
#